data_AF-A0A1H7V9J2-F1
#
_entry.id   AF-A0A1H7V9J2-F1
#
_cell.length_a   1.000
_cell.length_b   1.000
_cell.length_c   1.000
_cell.angle_alpha   90.00
_cell.angle_beta   90.00
_cell.angle_gamma   90.00
#
_symmetry.space_group_name_H-M   'P 1'
#
loop_
_entity.id
_entity.type
_entity.pdbx_description
1 polymer ?
#
loop_
_entity_poly.entity_id
_entity_poly.type
_entity_poly.pdbx_seq_one_letter_code
_entity_poly.pdbx_strand_id
1 'polypeptide(L)'
;MAFGAFNHHRNPGPMADINVTPMVDVMLVLLVIFILAAPMFTGSVQLELPKAQAPAAPTAPAATVTLSIDGKGKIFWNNDPVEREALASRLIDAARLDPQPELQLRADKDTRYEVVAQVMAAAQSNGLTKLGFVTDGSAPPQENK
;
A
#
# COMPACT_ATOMS: atom_id res chain seq x y z
N MET A 1 -86.79 -12.57 48.33
CA MET A 1 -85.53 -13.15 47.84
C MET A 1 -84.91 -12.16 46.89
N ALA A 2 -83.77 -11.59 47.27
CA ALA A 2 -83.01 -10.63 46.50
C ALA A 2 -81.77 -11.34 45.96
N PHE A 3 -81.57 -11.32 44.64
CA PHE A 3 -80.30 -11.67 44.02
C PHE A 3 -79.93 -10.54 43.07
N GLY A 4 -79.06 -9.66 43.57
CA GLY A 4 -78.40 -8.64 42.76
C GLY A 4 -77.36 -9.31 41.89
N ALA A 5 -77.45 -9.08 40.58
CA ALA A 5 -76.44 -9.48 39.62
C ALA A 5 -75.19 -8.62 39.84
N PHE A 6 -74.07 -9.24 40.21
CA PHE A 6 -72.77 -8.59 40.25
C PHE A 6 -72.24 -8.45 38.82
N ASN A 7 -72.37 -7.26 38.24
CA ASN A 7 -71.72 -6.91 36.98
C ASN A 7 -70.25 -6.59 37.24
N HIS A 8 -69.35 -7.49 36.84
CA HIS A 8 -67.90 -7.32 36.96
C HIS A 8 -67.43 -6.31 35.91
N HIS A 9 -67.27 -5.05 36.30
CA HIS A 9 -66.70 -4.01 35.46
C HIS A 9 -65.20 -4.28 35.31
N ARG A 10 -64.82 -5.04 34.27
CA ARG A 10 -63.41 -5.25 33.90
C ARG A 10 -62.90 -3.96 33.26
N ASN A 11 -62.23 -3.14 34.07
CA ASN A 11 -61.60 -1.90 33.63
C ASN A 11 -60.46 -2.26 32.63
N PRO A 12 -60.53 -1.87 31.34
CA PRO A 12 -59.43 -2.09 30.43
C PRO A 12 -58.30 -1.13 30.83
N GLY A 13 -57.20 -1.68 31.33
CA GLY A 13 -55.98 -0.90 31.57
C GLY A 13 -55.50 -0.24 30.27
N PRO A 14 -54.85 0.93 30.34
CA PRO A 14 -54.39 1.63 29.14
C PRO A 14 -53.44 0.72 28.34
N MET A 15 -53.78 0.48 27.08
CA MET A 15 -52.92 -0.22 26.13
C MET A 15 -51.76 0.71 25.78
N ALA A 16 -50.57 0.41 26.28
CA ALA A 16 -49.35 1.09 25.87
C ALA A 16 -48.89 0.51 24.53
N ASP A 17 -49.36 1.11 23.43
CA ASP A 17 -48.88 0.77 22.10
C ASP A 17 -47.46 1.33 21.93
N ILE A 18 -46.51 0.48 21.52
CA ILE A 18 -45.14 0.94 21.29
C ILE A 18 -45.13 1.63 19.93
N ASN A 19 -44.98 2.96 19.93
CA ASN A 19 -44.76 3.69 18.69
C ASN A 19 -43.39 3.29 18.12
N VAL A 20 -43.43 2.47 17.06
CA VAL A 20 -42.22 2.00 16.35
C VAL A 20 -41.65 3.07 15.42
N THR A 21 -42.46 4.01 14.95
CA THR A 21 -42.06 5.05 13.99
C THR A 21 -40.90 5.92 14.50
N PRO A 22 -40.92 6.42 15.76
CA PRO A 22 -39.79 7.14 16.32
C PRO A 22 -38.56 6.26 16.55
N MET A 23 -38.73 4.96 16.83
CA MET A 23 -37.59 4.05 17.01
C MET A 23 -36.84 3.81 15.70
N VAL A 24 -37.57 3.62 14.60
CA VAL A 24 -36.97 3.42 13.27
C VAL A 24 -36.20 4.67 12.84
N ASP A 25 -36.72 5.88 13.12
CA ASP A 25 -36.05 7.15 12.82
C ASP A 25 -34.70 7.27 13.52
N VAL A 26 -34.66 6.98 14.83
CA VAL A 26 -33.40 6.97 15.61
C VAL A 26 -32.40 5.95 15.04
N MET A 27 -32.86 4.76 14.66
CA MET A 27 -31.98 3.75 14.05
C MET A 27 -31.44 4.18 12.68
N LEU A 28 -32.27 4.80 11.84
CA LEU A 28 -31.85 5.32 10.54
C LEU A 28 -30.83 6.46 10.68
N VAL A 29 -31.02 7.37 11.63
CA VAL A 29 -30.05 8.44 11.94
C VAL A 29 -28.70 7.84 12.34
N LEU A 30 -28.69 6.81 13.20
CA LEU A 30 -27.44 6.13 13.58
C LEU A 30 -26.75 5.47 12.38
N LEU A 31 -27.50 4.83 11.48
CA LEU A 31 -26.97 4.24 10.25
C LEU A 31 -26.34 5.29 9.33
N VAL A 32 -26.99 6.45 9.15
CA VAL A 32 -26.46 7.56 8.35
C VAL A 32 -25.16 8.09 8.95
N ILE A 33 -25.09 8.26 10.27
CA ILE A 33 -23.86 8.68 10.96
C ILE A 33 -22.71 7.69 10.70
N PHE A 34 -22.96 6.38 10.81
CA PHE A 34 -21.94 5.37 10.53
C PHE A 34 -21.46 5.39 9.07
N ILE A 35 -22.38 5.51 8.11
CA ILE A 35 -22.06 5.61 6.68
C ILE A 35 -21.20 6.86 6.40
N LEU A 36 -21.54 8.01 7.00
CA LEU A 36 -20.80 9.27 6.83
C LEU A 36 -19.44 9.28 7.54
N ALA A 37 -19.27 8.52 8.63
CA ALA A 37 -18.01 8.44 9.36
C ALA A 37 -16.97 7.53 8.67
N ALA A 38 -17.40 6.49 7.93
CA ALA A 38 -16.52 5.55 7.24
C ALA A 38 -15.51 6.18 6.25
N PRO A 39 -15.85 7.16 5.38
CA PRO A 39 -14.90 7.71 4.42
C PRO A 39 -13.72 8.46 5.04
N MET A 40 -13.80 8.83 6.33
CA MET A 40 -12.69 9.50 7.04
C MET A 40 -11.58 8.54 7.47
N PHE A 41 -11.82 7.22 7.43
CA PHE A 41 -10.82 6.20 7.80
C PHE A 41 -9.91 5.76 6.64
N THR A 42 -9.84 6.52 5.55
CA THR A 42 -8.75 6.38 4.59
C THR A 42 -7.54 7.14 5.12
N GLY A 43 -6.79 6.52 6.02
CA GLY A 43 -5.48 7.00 6.43
C GLY A 43 -4.59 7.10 5.19
N SER A 44 -4.46 8.29 4.62
CA SER A 44 -3.47 8.55 3.60
C SER A 44 -2.12 8.44 4.30
N VAL A 45 -1.45 7.29 4.14
CA VAL A 45 0.01 7.27 4.25
C VAL A 45 0.47 8.22 3.14
N GLN A 46 0.72 9.48 3.49
CA GLN A 46 1.45 10.39 2.63
C GLN A 46 2.84 9.79 2.49
N LEU A 47 3.02 8.97 1.45
CA LEU A 47 4.33 8.64 0.97
C LEU A 47 4.82 9.91 0.26
N GLU A 48 5.39 10.83 1.04
CA GLU A 48 6.18 11.93 0.49
C GLU A 48 7.39 11.29 -0.21
N LEU A 49 7.24 11.00 -1.50
CA LEU A 49 8.37 10.80 -2.38
C LEU A 49 9.11 12.15 -2.40
N PRO A 50 10.32 12.25 -1.81
CA PRO A 50 11.05 13.49 -1.84
C PRO A 50 11.22 13.89 -3.30
N LYS A 51 10.66 15.04 -3.68
CA LYS A 51 10.94 15.65 -4.97
C LYS A 51 12.45 15.86 -5.00
N ALA A 52 13.12 15.17 -5.93
CA ALA A 52 14.53 15.35 -6.21
C ALA A 52 14.77 16.78 -6.69
N GLN A 53 14.88 17.71 -5.74
CA GLN A 53 15.64 18.93 -5.91
C GLN A 53 17.03 18.56 -5.40
N ALA A 54 17.78 17.87 -6.24
CA ALA A 54 19.20 17.69 -6.00
C ALA A 54 19.83 19.08 -5.97
N PRO A 55 20.37 19.56 -4.83
CA PRO A 55 21.42 20.54 -4.93
C PRO A 55 22.53 19.85 -5.72
N ALA A 56 23.06 20.49 -6.74
CA ALA A 56 24.32 20.08 -7.35
C ALA A 56 25.42 20.22 -6.28
N ALA A 57 25.50 19.25 -5.38
CA ALA A 57 26.67 19.05 -4.56
C ALA A 57 27.73 18.47 -5.49
N PRO A 58 28.91 19.07 -5.62
CA PRO A 58 30.05 18.44 -6.27
C PRO A 58 30.62 17.34 -5.35
N THR A 59 29.78 16.37 -5.00
CA THR A 59 30.23 15.08 -4.51
C THR A 59 30.22 14.20 -5.74
N ALA A 60 31.36 13.57 -6.06
CA ALA A 60 31.47 12.64 -7.18
C ALA A 60 30.19 11.78 -7.28
N PRO A 61 29.54 11.68 -8.46
CA PRO A 61 28.27 10.97 -8.57
C PRO A 61 28.48 9.58 -7.97
N ALA A 62 27.72 9.25 -6.94
CA ALA A 62 27.75 7.90 -6.37
C ALA A 62 27.53 6.95 -7.54
N ALA A 63 28.45 6.01 -7.74
CA ALA A 63 28.42 5.14 -8.90
C ALA A 63 27.03 4.49 -9.00
N THR A 64 26.42 4.45 -10.17
CA THR A 64 25.17 3.72 -10.36
C THR A 64 25.50 2.31 -10.80
N VAL A 65 24.82 1.33 -10.22
CA VAL A 65 24.93 -0.07 -10.62
C VAL A 65 23.60 -0.48 -11.22
N THR A 66 23.61 -0.97 -12.46
CA THR A 66 22.42 -1.50 -13.11
C THR A 66 22.36 -3.01 -12.94
N LEU A 67 21.27 -3.50 -12.35
CA LEU A 67 20.95 -4.91 -12.26
C LEU A 67 19.82 -5.22 -13.23
N SER A 68 20.13 -5.87 -14.34
CA SER A 68 19.15 -6.25 -15.35
C SER A 68 18.72 -7.70 -15.22
N ILE A 69 17.44 -7.97 -15.43
CA ILE A 69 16.86 -9.32 -15.46
C ILE A 69 16.16 -9.51 -16.80
N ASP A 70 16.61 -10.51 -17.56
CA ASP A 70 15.98 -10.91 -18.83
C ASP A 70 14.78 -11.83 -18.58
N GLY A 71 13.85 -11.94 -19.54
CA GLY A 71 12.66 -12.80 -19.47
C GLY A 71 12.99 -14.29 -19.29
N LYS A 72 14.22 -14.70 -19.60
CA LYS A 72 14.76 -16.06 -19.31
C LYS A 72 15.27 -16.23 -17.87
N GLY A 73 15.17 -15.21 -17.02
CA GLY A 73 15.65 -15.20 -15.64
C GLY A 73 17.16 -15.04 -15.48
N LYS A 74 17.86 -14.67 -16.56
CA LYS A 74 19.30 -14.36 -16.51
C LYS A 74 19.51 -12.98 -15.89
N ILE A 75 20.52 -12.90 -15.03
CA ILE A 75 20.86 -11.68 -14.29
C ILE A 75 22.12 -11.07 -14.90
N PHE A 76 22.09 -9.76 -15.06
CA PHE A 76 23.18 -8.98 -15.62
C PHE A 76 23.55 -7.85 -14.66
N TRP A 77 24.84 -7.69 -14.40
CA TRP A 77 25.40 -6.62 -13.59
C TRP A 77 26.15 -5.66 -14.51
N ASN A 78 25.66 -4.43 -14.69
CA ASN A 78 26.25 -3.45 -15.62
C ASN A 78 26.45 -4.01 -17.04
N ASN A 79 25.49 -4.80 -17.53
CA ASN A 79 25.52 -5.55 -18.80
C ASN A 79 26.41 -6.81 -18.83
N ASP A 80 27.15 -7.11 -17.77
CA ASP A 80 27.89 -8.37 -17.67
C ASP A 80 27.00 -9.48 -17.11
N PRO A 81 26.91 -10.66 -17.75
CA PRO A 81 26.14 -11.78 -17.21
C PRO A 81 26.76 -12.27 -15.90
N VAL A 82 25.92 -12.42 -14.87
CA VAL A 82 26.34 -12.85 -13.52
C VAL A 82 25.48 -14.03 -13.06
N GLU A 83 26.13 -15.06 -12.53
CA GLU A 83 25.45 -16.19 -11.89
C GLU A 83 24.91 -15.79 -10.51
N ARG A 84 23.84 -16.46 -10.06
CA ARG A 84 23.13 -16.10 -8.82
C ARG A 84 24.04 -16.19 -7.59
N GLU A 85 24.96 -17.13 -7.60
CA GLU A 85 25.95 -17.39 -6.55
C GLU A 85 26.94 -16.21 -6.42
N ALA A 86 27.33 -15.63 -7.56
CA ALA A 86 28.23 -14.48 -7.61
C ALA A 86 27.51 -13.15 -7.35
N LEU A 87 26.20 -13.09 -7.58
CA LEU A 87 25.39 -11.88 -7.36
C LEU A 87 25.43 -11.42 -5.90
N ALA A 88 25.31 -12.34 -4.94
CA ALA A 88 25.32 -12.00 -3.52
C ALA A 88 26.64 -11.31 -3.11
N SER A 89 27.78 -11.82 -3.58
CA SER A 89 29.09 -11.19 -3.34
C SER A 89 29.15 -9.79 -3.93
N ARG A 90 28.68 -9.61 -5.17
CA ARG A 90 28.66 -8.30 -5.85
C ARG A 90 27.78 -7.27 -5.11
N LEU A 91 26.63 -7.71 -4.60
CA LEU A 91 25.74 -6.87 -3.81
C LEU A 91 26.39 -6.42 -2.49
N ILE A 92 27.09 -7.32 -1.80
CA ILE A 92 27.84 -7.01 -0.57
C ILE A 92 28.99 -6.04 -0.85
N ASP A 93 29.75 -6.29 -1.92
CA ASP A 93 30.86 -5.42 -2.33
C ASP A 93 30.36 -4.03 -2.68
N ALA A 94 29.24 -3.94 -3.40
CA ALA A 94 28.58 -2.67 -3.70
C ALA A 94 28.07 -1.98 -2.44
N ALA A 95 27.50 -2.73 -1.49
CA ALA A 95 26.99 -2.17 -0.24
C ALA A 95 28.09 -1.58 0.66
N ARG A 96 29.33 -2.05 0.54
CA ARG A 96 30.51 -1.59 1.29
C ARG A 96 31.17 -0.34 0.73
N LEU A 97 30.84 0.07 -0.49
CA LEU A 97 31.40 1.28 -1.10
C LEU A 97 30.88 2.53 -0.39
N ASP A 98 31.74 3.54 -0.23
CA ASP A 98 31.39 4.86 0.30
C ASP A 98 31.85 5.94 -0.69
N PRO A 99 30.93 6.72 -1.33
CA PRO A 99 29.47 6.68 -1.14
C PRO A 99 28.81 5.43 -1.74
N GLN A 100 27.82 4.87 -1.01
CA GLN A 100 27.10 3.68 -1.47
C GLN A 100 26.41 3.95 -2.82
N PRO A 101 26.64 3.08 -3.83
CA PRO A 101 26.05 3.17 -5.14
C PRO A 101 24.53 2.99 -5.09
N GLU A 102 23.82 3.64 -6.01
CA GLU A 102 22.40 3.38 -6.24
C GLU A 102 22.26 2.14 -7.15
N LEU A 103 21.50 1.15 -6.68
CA LEU A 103 21.19 -0.05 -7.46
C LEU A 103 19.92 0.20 -8.29
N GLN A 104 20.08 0.30 -9.61
CA GLN A 104 18.99 0.44 -10.56
C GLN A 104 18.57 -0.92 -11.09
N LEU A 105 17.37 -1.37 -10.73
CA LEU A 105 16.79 -2.62 -11.19
C LEU A 105 16.04 -2.41 -12.51
N ARG A 106 16.45 -3.14 -13.54
CA ARG A 106 15.85 -3.14 -14.87
C ARG A 106 15.30 -4.53 -15.17
N ALA A 107 13.98 -4.70 -15.15
CA ALA A 107 13.35 -5.95 -15.51
C ALA A 107 12.76 -5.87 -16.92
N ASP A 108 12.95 -6.93 -17.72
CA ASP A 108 12.23 -7.08 -18.97
C ASP A 108 10.70 -7.22 -18.72
N LYS A 109 9.88 -6.81 -19.68
CA LYS A 109 8.40 -6.86 -19.58
C LYS A 109 7.89 -8.28 -19.35
N ASP A 110 8.57 -9.29 -19.87
CA ASP A 110 8.22 -10.69 -19.70
C ASP A 110 8.76 -11.30 -18.38
N THR A 111 9.48 -10.53 -17.57
CA THR A 111 10.03 -11.00 -16.30
C THR A 111 8.92 -11.16 -15.26
N ARG A 112 8.81 -12.37 -14.69
CA ARG A 112 7.85 -12.65 -13.61
C ARG A 112 8.15 -11.75 -12.40
N TYR A 113 7.12 -11.08 -11.90
CA TYR A 113 7.21 -10.18 -10.73
C TYR A 113 7.88 -10.84 -9.51
N GLU A 114 7.64 -12.14 -9.30
CA GLU A 114 8.26 -12.90 -8.20
C GLU A 114 9.80 -12.87 -8.24
N VAL A 115 10.41 -12.87 -9.43
CA VAL A 115 11.86 -12.88 -9.60
C VAL A 115 12.42 -11.50 -9.23
N VAL A 116 11.72 -10.44 -9.64
CA VAL A 116 12.04 -9.06 -9.31
C VAL A 116 11.97 -8.84 -7.79
N ALA A 117 10.91 -9.34 -7.14
CA ALA A 117 10.72 -9.25 -5.70
C ALA A 117 11.80 -10.02 -4.91
N GLN A 118 12.20 -11.21 -5.37
CA GLN A 118 13.29 -11.98 -4.74
C GLN A 118 14.63 -11.24 -4.83
N VAL A 119 14.94 -10.65 -5.98
CA VAL A 119 16.19 -9.90 -6.19
C VAL A 119 16.22 -8.63 -5.34
N MET A 120 15.08 -7.93 -5.21
CA MET A 120 14.90 -6.79 -4.31
C MET A 120 15.15 -7.17 -2.83
N ALA A 121 14.52 -8.26 -2.38
CA ALA A 121 14.70 -8.75 -1.02
C ALA A 121 16.16 -9.13 -0.75
N ALA A 122 16.83 -9.75 -1.73
CA ALA A 122 18.25 -10.07 -1.64
C ALA A 122 19.12 -8.80 -1.56
N ALA A 123 18.87 -7.79 -2.39
CA ALA A 123 19.62 -6.54 -2.38
C ALA A 123 19.49 -5.80 -1.04
N GLN A 124 18.27 -5.69 -0.52
CA GLN A 124 18.00 -5.06 0.78
C GLN A 124 18.65 -5.84 1.94
N SER A 125 18.55 -7.17 1.91
CA SER A 125 19.15 -8.04 2.94
C SER A 125 20.68 -7.97 2.97
N ASN A 126 21.32 -7.62 1.84
CA ASN A 126 22.77 -7.44 1.72
C ASN A 126 23.22 -5.99 2.01
N GLY A 127 22.34 -5.11 2.48
CA GLY A 127 22.69 -3.78 2.98
C GLY A 127 22.65 -2.65 1.96
N LEU A 128 22.10 -2.89 0.76
CA LEU A 128 21.85 -1.80 -0.20
C LEU A 128 20.61 -1.00 0.24
N THR A 129 20.83 0.29 0.52
CA THR A 129 19.79 1.21 1.00
C THR A 129 19.18 2.03 -0.14
N LYS A 130 19.91 2.21 -1.24
CA LYS A 130 19.50 3.00 -2.41
C LYS A 130 19.12 2.08 -3.56
N LEU A 131 17.81 1.88 -3.73
CA LEU A 131 17.22 1.03 -4.77
C LEU A 131 16.34 1.89 -5.68
N GLY A 132 16.59 1.84 -6.99
CA GLY A 132 15.81 2.52 -8.02
C GLY A 132 15.26 1.52 -9.03
N PHE A 133 14.07 1.80 -9.57
CA PHE A 133 13.48 0.96 -10.63
C PHE A 133 13.53 1.69 -11.97
N VAL A 134 14.05 1.00 -12.99
CA VAL A 134 14.06 1.49 -14.36
C VAL A 134 13.11 0.61 -15.16
N THR A 135 11.89 1.10 -15.39
CA THR A 135 10.95 0.46 -16.29
C THR A 135 11.17 1.01 -17.70
N ASP A 136 11.39 0.13 -18.68
CA ASP A 136 11.44 0.52 -20.09
C ASP A 136 10.00 0.65 -20.62
N GLY A 137 9.36 1.73 -20.19
CA GLY A 137 8.00 2.10 -20.56
C GLY A 137 7.87 3.58 -20.32
N SER A 138 7.85 4.34 -21.43
CA SER A 138 7.35 5.71 -21.56
C SER A 138 7.18 6.49 -20.26
N ALA A 139 7.95 7.57 -20.13
CA ALA A 139 7.64 8.66 -19.21
C ALA A 139 6.11 8.84 -19.09
N PRO A 140 5.53 8.92 -17.88
CA PRO A 140 4.12 9.29 -17.76
C PRO A 140 3.92 10.59 -18.55
N PRO A 141 2.81 10.72 -19.32
CA PRO A 141 2.59 11.90 -20.14
C PRO A 141 2.76 13.14 -19.26
N GLN A 142 3.71 13.99 -19.64
CA GLN A 142 3.84 15.29 -19.02
C GLN A 142 2.56 16.05 -19.36
N GLU A 143 1.64 16.08 -18.41
CA GLU A 143 0.47 16.95 -18.45
C GLU A 143 0.98 18.38 -18.24
N ASN A 144 1.40 19.00 -19.34
CA ASN A 144 1.67 20.43 -19.39
C ASN A 144 0.34 21.15 -19.17
N LYS A 145 0.23 21.82 -18.02
CA LYS A 145 -0.82 22.79 -17.74
C LYS A 145 -0.44 24.16 -18.30
#